data_AF-A0A2E7LP56-F1
#
_entry.id   AF-A0A2E7LP56-F1
#
_cell.length_a   1.000
_cell.length_b   1.000
_cell.length_c   1.000
_cell.angle_alpha   90.00
_cell.angle_beta   90.00
_cell.angle_gamma   90.00
#
_symmetry.space_group_name_H-M   'P 1'
#
loop_
_entity.id
_entity.type
_entity.pdbx_description
1 polymer ?
#
loop_
_entity_poly.entity_id
_entity_poly.type
_entity_poly.pdbx_seq_one_letter_code
_entity_poly.pdbx_strand_id
1 'polypeptide(L)'
;MKNTAPTNTKSISRTDLLLLAQSFKGVGFASIVAITKPQQRKSPFGEISKKSNLLINWGNWSYSNALESQAKREGKEINFEIKPRRWGTRLANSPLVHHINKKGEEKYYIEAKVEKVYKTEYFAKETGKPLSREQVESFLYKKGESSTQEKLDKKIYLRDFSLDSIAIIVHDKTEYLLS
;
A
#
# COMPACT_ATOMS: atom_id res chain seq x y z
N MET A 1 1.81 9.47 -29.95
CA MET A 1 1.63 10.26 -28.71
C MET A 1 0.36 9.78 -28.03
N LYS A 2 0.40 9.31 -26.77
CA LYS A 2 -0.82 8.93 -26.05
C LYS A 2 -1.43 10.19 -25.44
N ASN A 3 -2.60 10.59 -25.94
CA ASN A 3 -3.43 11.63 -25.35
C ASN A 3 -3.83 11.18 -23.93
N THR A 4 -3.19 11.74 -22.91
CA THR A 4 -3.70 11.67 -21.54
C THR A 4 -4.85 12.66 -21.41
N ALA A 5 -6.07 12.15 -21.23
CA ALA A 5 -7.23 12.95 -20.86
C ALA A 5 -6.88 13.80 -19.62
N PRO A 6 -7.43 15.02 -19.47
CA PRO A 6 -7.16 15.87 -18.32
C PRO A 6 -7.61 15.16 -17.04
N THR A 7 -6.65 14.80 -16.19
CA THR A 7 -6.93 14.32 -14.84
C THR A 7 -7.35 15.53 -14.02
N ASN A 8 -8.53 15.49 -13.39
CA ASN A 8 -8.97 16.56 -12.50
C ASN A 8 -8.10 16.51 -11.23
N THR A 9 -7.32 17.55 -10.93
CA THR A 9 -6.45 17.56 -9.74
C THR A 9 -7.11 18.34 -8.61
N LYS A 10 -7.18 17.75 -7.41
CA LYS A 10 -7.76 18.34 -6.20
C LYS A 10 -6.81 18.19 -5.02
N SER A 11 -6.58 19.26 -4.27
CA SER A 11 -5.94 19.16 -2.96
C SER A 11 -6.99 18.79 -1.92
N ILE A 12 -6.69 17.79 -1.09
CA ILE A 12 -7.59 17.32 -0.03
C ILE A 12 -6.83 17.07 1.27
N SER A 13 -7.53 17.19 2.39
CA SER A 13 -6.97 16.85 3.70
C SER A 13 -6.95 15.34 3.94
N ARG A 14 -6.27 14.90 5.01
CA ARG A 14 -6.34 13.52 5.50
C ARG A 14 -7.75 13.08 5.86
N THR A 15 -8.53 13.99 6.45
CA THR A 15 -9.92 13.74 6.80
C THR A 15 -10.77 13.51 5.56
N ASP A 16 -10.55 14.29 4.50
CA ASP A 16 -11.27 14.11 3.23
C ASP A 16 -10.92 12.76 2.58
N LEU A 17 -9.65 12.32 2.64
CA LEU A 17 -9.26 11.00 2.17
C LEU A 17 -9.91 9.88 2.99
N LEU A 18 -10.01 10.06 4.31
CA LEU A 18 -10.73 9.13 5.17
C LEU A 18 -12.20 9.02 4.74
N LEU A 19 -12.88 10.14 4.55
CA LEU A 19 -14.28 10.19 4.11
C LEU A 19 -14.47 9.58 2.72
N LEU A 20 -13.56 9.87 1.78
CA LEU A 20 -13.54 9.27 0.45
C LEU A 20 -13.44 7.73 0.54
N ALA A 21 -12.52 7.24 1.38
CA ALA A 21 -12.33 5.81 1.58
C ALA A 21 -13.53 5.15 2.28
N GLN A 22 -14.16 5.80 3.27
CA GLN A 22 -15.35 5.29 3.96
C GLN A 22 -16.58 5.22 3.04
N SER A 23 -16.73 6.22 2.17
CA SER A 23 -17.84 6.31 1.22
C SER A 23 -17.68 5.38 0.02
N PHE A 24 -16.45 4.99 -0.34
CA PHE A 24 -16.21 4.09 -1.45
C PHE A 24 -16.82 2.70 -1.20
N LYS A 25 -17.84 2.35 -1.98
CA LYS A 25 -18.51 1.04 -1.96
C LYS A 25 -18.05 0.22 -3.15
N GLY A 26 -17.68 -1.04 -2.90
CA GLY A 26 -17.25 -1.99 -3.92
C GLY A 26 -15.74 -2.19 -3.95
N VAL A 27 -15.23 -2.64 -5.10
CA VAL A 27 -13.83 -2.98 -5.33
C VAL A 27 -13.37 -2.27 -6.60
N GLY A 28 -12.19 -1.68 -6.59
CA GLY A 28 -11.69 -0.92 -7.73
C GLY A 28 -10.19 -0.75 -7.73
N PHE A 29 -9.68 -0.02 -8.72
CA PHE A 29 -8.27 0.33 -8.79
C PHE A 29 -8.02 1.78 -8.41
N ALA A 30 -6.88 2.03 -7.81
CA ALA A 30 -6.33 3.35 -7.60
C ALA A 30 -4.82 3.35 -7.85
N SER A 31 -4.28 4.46 -8.32
CA SER A 31 -2.83 4.67 -8.27
C SER A 31 -2.49 5.46 -7.02
N ILE A 32 -1.45 5.06 -6.29
CA ILE A 32 -1.01 5.78 -5.09
C ILE A 32 0.47 6.13 -5.18
N VAL A 33 0.82 7.29 -4.65
CA VAL A 33 2.18 7.65 -4.30
C VAL A 33 2.28 7.66 -2.79
N ALA A 34 3.04 6.72 -2.22
CA ALA A 34 3.23 6.60 -0.78
C ALA A 34 4.68 6.89 -0.39
N ILE A 35 4.89 7.73 0.62
CA ILE A 35 6.17 8.04 1.24
C ILE A 35 6.20 7.37 2.61
N THR A 36 7.12 6.43 2.79
CA THR A 36 7.17 5.55 3.97
C THR A 36 8.59 5.44 4.50
N LYS A 37 8.72 5.17 5.79
CA LYS A 37 9.96 4.72 6.40
C LYS A 37 10.08 3.19 6.23
N PRO A 38 10.98 2.65 5.40
CA PRO A 38 11.26 1.23 5.40
C PRO A 38 11.88 0.81 6.73
N GLN A 39 11.65 -0.45 7.11
CA GLN A 39 12.41 -1.05 8.19
C GLN A 39 13.88 -1.12 7.77
N GLN A 40 14.76 -0.53 8.59
CA GLN A 40 16.16 -0.36 8.27
C GLN A 40 17.03 -0.49 9.52
N ARG A 41 18.27 -0.93 9.33
CA ARG A 41 19.36 -0.86 10.30
C ARG A 41 19.92 0.57 10.31
N LYS A 42 20.80 0.87 11.28
CA LYS A 42 21.52 2.15 11.32
C LYS A 42 22.30 2.33 10.02
N SER A 43 22.13 3.49 9.40
CA SER A 43 22.72 3.86 8.11
C SER A 43 23.55 5.14 8.27
N PRO A 44 24.64 5.32 7.51
CA PRO A 44 25.39 6.59 7.48
C PRO A 44 24.57 7.74 6.87
N PHE A 45 23.46 7.45 6.20
CA PHE A 45 22.58 8.44 5.57
C PHE A 45 21.47 8.95 6.49
N GLY A 46 21.47 8.57 7.77
CA GLY A 46 20.35 8.89 8.68
C GLY A 46 19.12 8.01 8.42
N GLU A 47 17.93 8.56 8.60
CA GLU A 47 16.69 7.84 8.31
C GLU A 47 16.45 7.80 6.79
N ILE A 48 16.43 6.60 6.22
CA ILE A 48 16.03 6.42 4.82
C ILE A 48 14.51 6.52 4.71
N SER A 49 14.03 7.28 3.74
CA SER A 49 12.64 7.32 3.30
C SER A 49 12.48 6.67 1.93
N LYS A 50 11.31 6.09 1.68
CA LYS A 50 10.97 5.38 0.44
C LYS A 50 9.70 5.96 -0.17
N LYS A 51 9.81 6.48 -1.39
CA LYS A 51 8.66 6.86 -2.23
C LYS A 51 8.34 5.70 -3.17
N SER A 52 7.07 5.28 -3.19
CA SER A 52 6.59 4.21 -4.08
C SER A 52 5.39 4.70 -4.88
N ASN A 53 5.45 4.56 -6.21
CA ASN A 53 4.31 4.75 -7.10
C ASN A 53 3.74 3.38 -7.47
N LEU A 54 2.47 3.14 -7.15
CA LEU A 54 1.86 1.81 -7.13
C LEU A 54 0.48 1.84 -7.78
N LEU A 55 0.12 0.76 -8.48
CA LEU A 55 -1.27 0.41 -8.75
C LEU A 55 -1.76 -0.52 -7.66
N ILE A 56 -2.88 -0.16 -7.03
CA ILE A 56 -3.51 -0.96 -6.00
C ILE A 56 -4.93 -1.33 -6.41
N ASN A 57 -5.38 -2.50 -5.96
CA ASN A 57 -6.77 -2.88 -5.88
C ASN A 57 -7.24 -2.64 -4.44
N TRP A 58 -8.23 -1.77 -4.27
CA TRP A 58 -8.71 -1.27 -2.99
C TRP A 58 -10.24 -1.36 -2.92
N GLY A 59 -10.80 -1.06 -1.74
CA GLY A 59 -12.21 -1.17 -1.41
C GLY A 59 -12.51 -2.41 -0.57
N ASN A 60 -13.69 -3.00 -0.76
CA ASN A 60 -14.15 -4.20 -0.08
C ASN A 60 -13.60 -5.50 -0.70
N TRP A 61 -12.30 -5.53 -1.01
CA TRP A 61 -11.65 -6.73 -1.55
C TRP A 61 -11.32 -7.72 -0.43
N SER A 62 -11.29 -9.02 -0.74
CA SER A 62 -10.90 -10.07 0.20
C SER A 62 -9.59 -10.73 -0.20
N TYR A 63 -8.68 -10.89 0.76
CA TYR A 63 -7.41 -11.58 0.56
C TYR A 63 -7.60 -13.08 0.29
N SER A 64 -8.58 -13.73 0.94
CA SER A 64 -8.90 -15.15 0.67
C SER A 64 -9.32 -15.35 -0.77
N ASN A 65 -10.28 -14.54 -1.22
CA ASN A 65 -10.80 -14.62 -2.57
C ASN A 65 -9.70 -14.33 -3.61
N ALA A 66 -8.76 -13.43 -3.29
CA ALA A 66 -7.62 -13.14 -4.16
C ALA A 66 -6.65 -14.33 -4.28
N LEU A 67 -6.39 -15.04 -3.18
CA LEU A 67 -5.55 -16.25 -3.18
C LEU A 67 -6.22 -17.40 -3.94
N GLU A 68 -7.49 -17.68 -3.65
CA GLU A 68 -8.28 -18.73 -4.32
C GLU A 68 -8.41 -18.44 -5.82
N SER A 69 -8.72 -17.20 -6.19
CA SER A 69 -8.79 -16.80 -7.60
C SER A 69 -7.45 -16.96 -8.31
N GLN A 70 -6.34 -16.72 -7.63
CA GLN A 70 -5.01 -16.89 -8.19
C GLN A 70 -4.65 -18.38 -8.35
N ALA A 71 -4.95 -19.21 -7.35
CA ALA A 71 -4.77 -20.66 -7.44
C ALA A 71 -5.59 -21.25 -8.59
N LYS A 72 -6.86 -20.84 -8.72
CA LYS A 72 -7.73 -21.24 -9.84
C LYS A 72 -7.17 -20.85 -11.21
N ARG A 73 -6.60 -19.63 -11.33
CA ARG A 73 -5.94 -19.17 -12.58
C ARG A 73 -4.68 -19.97 -12.92
N GLU A 74 -3.99 -20.46 -11.89
CA GLU A 74 -2.80 -21.31 -12.03
C GLU A 74 -3.15 -22.80 -12.16
N GLY A 75 -4.44 -23.18 -12.13
CA GLY A 75 -4.88 -24.57 -12.20
C GLY A 75 -4.52 -25.39 -10.95
N LYS A 76 -4.38 -24.74 -9.79
CA LYS A 76 -3.97 -25.36 -8.54
C LYS A 76 -5.13 -25.45 -7.56
N GLU A 77 -5.25 -26.59 -6.89
CA GLU A 77 -6.13 -26.78 -5.75
C GLU A 77 -5.33 -26.61 -4.46
N ILE A 78 -5.48 -25.45 -3.82
CA ILE A 78 -4.76 -25.11 -2.59
C ILE A 78 -5.79 -24.72 -1.54
N ASN A 79 -5.77 -25.39 -0.40
CA ASN A 79 -6.50 -24.97 0.79
C ASN A 79 -5.64 -23.95 1.57
N PHE A 80 -6.06 -22.69 1.60
CA PHE A 80 -5.34 -21.62 2.27
C PHE A 80 -5.83 -21.47 3.73
N GLU A 81 -4.97 -21.74 4.70
CA GLU A 81 -5.25 -21.41 6.10
C GLU A 81 -4.90 -19.94 6.38
N ILE A 82 -5.92 -19.07 6.30
CA ILE A 82 -5.74 -17.62 6.47
C ILE A 82 -6.01 -17.26 7.94
N LYS A 83 -4.97 -16.75 8.59
CA LYS A 83 -5.07 -16.28 9.98
C LYS A 83 -5.71 -14.90 10.03
N PRO A 84 -6.47 -14.58 11.10
CA PRO A 84 -6.98 -13.24 11.31
C PRO A 84 -5.84 -12.23 11.41
N ARG A 85 -6.15 -10.95 11.15
CA ARG A 85 -5.18 -9.87 11.27
C ARG A 85 -4.63 -9.79 12.71
N ARG A 86 -3.32 -9.63 12.84
CA ARG A 86 -2.64 -9.51 14.14
C ARG A 86 -2.81 -8.14 14.79
N TRP A 87 -3.18 -7.13 14.01
CA TRP A 87 -3.27 -5.74 14.45
C TRP A 87 -4.33 -4.99 13.64
N GLY A 88 -4.86 -3.94 14.26
CA GLY A 88 -5.94 -3.13 13.73
C GLY A 88 -7.25 -3.90 13.55
N THR A 89 -8.29 -3.17 13.17
CA THR A 89 -9.63 -3.71 12.92
C THR A 89 -10.09 -3.19 11.56
N ARG A 90 -10.48 -4.10 10.66
CA ARG A 90 -11.05 -3.66 9.37
C ARG A 90 -12.42 -3.05 9.63
N LEU A 91 -12.66 -1.86 9.10
CA LEU A 91 -13.98 -1.24 9.12
C LEU A 91 -14.85 -1.89 8.05
N ALA A 92 -16.02 -2.39 8.46
CA ALA A 92 -16.94 -3.10 7.59
C ALA A 92 -17.32 -2.27 6.35
N ASN A 93 -17.40 -2.93 5.19
CA ASN A 93 -17.79 -2.31 3.92
C ASN A 93 -16.92 -1.10 3.52
N SER A 94 -15.62 -1.16 3.82
CA SER A 94 -14.65 -0.13 3.47
C SER A 94 -13.24 -0.75 3.25
N PRO A 95 -12.32 -0.02 2.59
CA PRO A 95 -10.91 -0.39 2.54
C PRO A 95 -10.12 -0.10 3.82
N LEU A 96 -10.78 0.42 4.86
CA LEU A 96 -10.07 1.00 5.99
C LEU A 96 -9.78 -0.01 7.09
N VAL A 97 -8.61 0.18 7.69
CA VAL A 97 -8.20 -0.45 8.93
C VAL A 97 -8.03 0.63 9.97
N HIS A 98 -8.74 0.49 11.09
CA HIS A 98 -8.60 1.35 12.25
C HIS A 98 -7.61 0.72 13.24
N HIS A 99 -6.68 1.50 13.76
CA HIS A 99 -5.72 1.06 14.76
C HIS A 99 -5.43 2.16 15.77
N ILE A 100 -5.61 1.85 17.06
CA ILE A 100 -5.16 2.68 18.16
C ILE A 100 -3.76 2.21 18.56
N ASN A 101 -2.77 3.11 18.50
CA ASN A 101 -1.41 2.75 18.85
C ASN A 101 -1.20 2.70 20.38
N LYS A 102 -0.01 2.31 20.83
CA LYS A 102 0.33 2.21 22.26
C LYS A 102 0.23 3.53 23.04
N LYS A 103 0.22 4.67 22.34
CA LYS A 103 0.08 6.01 22.93
C LYS A 103 -1.38 6.49 22.96
N GLY A 104 -2.33 5.68 22.51
CA GLY A 104 -3.74 6.06 22.40
C GLY A 104 -4.09 6.88 21.15
N GLU A 105 -3.16 7.05 20.20
CA GLU A 105 -3.43 7.79 18.97
C GLU A 105 -4.16 6.90 17.96
N GLU A 106 -5.29 7.39 17.45
CA GLU A 106 -6.02 6.75 16.35
C GLU A 106 -5.28 6.89 15.03
N LYS A 107 -5.22 5.79 14.28
CA LYS A 107 -4.65 5.75 12.94
C LYS A 107 -5.54 4.95 12.00
N TYR A 108 -5.62 5.45 10.77
CA TYR A 108 -6.34 4.81 9.68
C TYR A 108 -5.37 4.41 8.57
N TYR A 109 -5.66 3.25 7.97
CA TYR A 109 -4.87 2.68 6.89
C TYR A 109 -5.79 2.20 5.77
N ILE A 110 -5.35 2.34 4.52
CA ILE A 110 -5.98 1.68 3.37
C ILE A 110 -5.34 0.30 3.21
N GLU A 111 -6.12 -0.75 3.42
CA GLU A 111 -5.77 -2.13 3.12
C GLU A 111 -6.02 -2.41 1.64
N ALA A 112 -4.95 -2.70 0.90
CA ALA A 112 -5.02 -2.88 -0.54
C ALA A 112 -4.17 -4.06 -1.01
N LYS A 113 -4.56 -4.65 -2.13
CA LYS A 113 -3.70 -5.55 -2.89
C LYS A 113 -2.84 -4.72 -3.82
N VAL A 114 -1.52 -4.89 -3.76
CA VAL A 114 -0.61 -4.28 -4.71
C VAL A 114 -0.62 -5.10 -6.00
N GLU A 115 -1.04 -4.47 -7.10
CA GLU A 115 -1.10 -5.09 -8.42
C GLU A 115 0.17 -4.82 -9.22
N LYS A 116 0.73 -3.61 -9.09
CA LYS A 116 1.95 -3.22 -9.79
C LYS A 116 2.72 -2.15 -9.03
N VAL A 117 4.04 -2.23 -9.08
CA VAL A 117 4.96 -1.17 -8.65
C VAL A 117 5.50 -0.49 -9.90
N TYR A 118 5.21 0.79 -10.08
CA TYR A 118 5.70 1.58 -11.22
C TYR A 118 7.09 2.13 -10.97
N LYS A 119 7.31 2.68 -9.77
CA LYS A 119 8.58 3.30 -9.40
C LYS A 119 8.83 3.16 -7.91
N THR A 120 10.09 3.01 -7.54
CA THR A 120 10.56 3.07 -6.15
C THR A 120 11.78 3.96 -6.10
N GLU A 121 11.78 4.93 -5.19
CA GLU A 121 12.85 5.89 -4.97
C GLU A 121 13.19 5.96 -3.49
N TYR A 122 14.47 6.13 -3.17
CA TYR A 122 14.97 6.26 -1.82
C TYR A 122 15.64 7.63 -1.64
N PHE A 123 15.55 8.17 -0.43
CA PHE A 123 16.19 9.44 -0.08
C PHE A 123 16.52 9.48 1.41
N ALA A 124 17.58 10.20 1.77
CA ALA A 124 17.88 10.53 3.15
C ALA A 124 16.85 11.55 3.65
N LYS A 125 16.13 11.25 4.73
CA LYS A 125 15.00 12.05 5.20
C LYS A 125 15.43 13.46 5.61
N GLU A 126 16.59 13.57 6.24
CA GLU A 126 17.09 14.81 6.84
C GLU A 126 17.61 15.79 5.79
N THR A 127 18.19 15.28 4.70
CA THR A 127 18.82 16.11 3.66
C THR A 127 18.04 16.15 2.35
N GLY A 128 17.05 15.26 2.17
CA GLY A 128 16.35 15.06 0.90
C GLY A 128 17.22 14.43 -0.19
N LYS A 129 18.49 14.08 0.10
CA LYS A 129 19.43 13.56 -0.90
C LYS A 129 18.92 12.23 -1.48
N PRO A 130 18.82 12.10 -2.83
CA PRO A 130 18.44 10.84 -3.45
C PRO A 130 19.50 9.76 -3.19
N LEU A 131 19.05 8.54 -2.94
CA LEU A 131 19.88 7.37 -2.69
C LEU A 131 19.58 6.30 -3.73
N SER A 132 20.62 5.69 -4.28
CA SER A 132 20.48 4.54 -5.16
C SER A 132 20.07 3.30 -4.37
N ARG A 133 19.58 2.27 -5.07
CA ARG A 133 19.19 1.01 -4.42
C ARG A 133 20.39 0.35 -3.76
N GLU A 134 21.54 0.35 -4.45
CA GLU A 134 22.79 -0.27 -4.02
C GLU A 134 23.31 0.37 -2.74
N GLN A 135 23.14 1.69 -2.60
CA GLN A 135 23.52 2.43 -1.39
C GLN A 135 22.69 2.04 -0.17
N VAL A 136 21.42 1.67 -0.34
CA VAL A 136 20.50 1.39 0.78
C VAL A 136 20.36 -0.08 1.10
N GLU A 137 20.60 -0.98 0.14
CA GLU A 137 20.21 -2.39 0.23
C GLU A 137 20.78 -3.13 1.45
N SER A 138 22.04 -2.85 1.82
CA SER A 138 22.69 -3.45 3.00
C SER A 138 22.06 -3.01 4.34
N PHE A 139 21.38 -1.86 4.36
CA PHE A 139 20.71 -1.32 5.54
C PHE A 139 19.24 -1.73 5.62
N LEU A 140 18.62 -2.10 4.49
CA LEU A 140 17.22 -2.52 4.47
C LEU A 140 17.09 -3.97 4.93
N TYR A 141 16.08 -4.24 5.75
CA TYR A 141 15.77 -5.63 6.11
C TYR A 141 15.23 -6.37 4.89
N LYS A 142 15.75 -7.58 4.64
CA LYS A 142 15.17 -8.50 3.67
C LYS A 142 13.76 -8.86 4.13
N LYS A 143 12.79 -8.72 3.23
CA LYS A 143 11.42 -9.16 3.50
C LYS A 143 11.36 -10.67 3.38
N GLY A 144 10.79 -11.32 4.38
CA GLY A 144 10.42 -12.74 4.28
C GLY A 144 9.27 -12.94 3.30
N GLU A 145 9.23 -14.12 2.69
CA GLU A 145 8.08 -14.56 1.91
C GLU A 145 7.07 -15.27 2.82
N SER A 146 5.79 -15.21 2.44
CA SER A 146 4.74 -15.89 3.19
C SER A 146 4.70 -17.37 2.80
N SER A 147 4.89 -18.25 3.78
CA SER A 147 4.79 -19.69 3.56
C SER A 147 3.42 -20.14 3.06
N THR A 148 2.36 -19.42 3.46
CA THR A 148 0.97 -19.63 2.99
C THR A 148 0.83 -19.58 1.47
N GLN A 149 1.73 -18.90 0.77
CA GLN A 149 1.68 -18.73 -0.68
C GLN A 149 2.77 -19.51 -1.41
N GLU A 150 3.57 -20.37 -0.76
CA GLU A 150 4.70 -21.08 -1.38
C GLU A 150 4.32 -21.79 -2.67
N LYS A 151 3.14 -22.43 -2.69
CA LYS A 151 2.61 -23.17 -3.83
C LYS A 151 2.09 -22.30 -4.98
N LEU A 152 1.96 -20.99 -4.81
CA LEU A 152 1.55 -20.06 -5.88
C LEU A 152 2.75 -19.60 -6.71
N ASP A 153 2.59 -19.47 -8.02
CA ASP A 153 3.62 -18.91 -8.89
C ASP A 153 3.62 -17.39 -8.80
N LYS A 154 2.43 -16.78 -8.84
CA LYS A 154 2.25 -15.34 -8.67
C LYS A 154 1.71 -15.03 -7.28
N LYS A 155 2.57 -14.44 -6.45
CA LYS A 155 2.22 -14.04 -5.09
C LYS A 155 1.25 -12.85 -5.06
N ILE A 156 0.38 -12.85 -4.06
CA ILE A 156 -0.55 -11.77 -3.71
C ILE A 156 0.07 -10.91 -2.60
N TYR A 157 0.27 -9.62 -2.88
CA TYR A 157 0.85 -8.68 -1.93
C TYR A 157 -0.21 -7.80 -1.29
N LEU A 158 -0.67 -8.16 -0.09
CA LEU A 158 -1.47 -7.30 0.78
C LEU A 158 -0.59 -6.24 1.46
N ARG A 159 -1.04 -4.98 1.46
CA ARG A 159 -0.38 -3.86 2.14
C ARG A 159 -1.39 -2.92 2.79
N ASP A 160 -1.01 -2.46 3.97
CA ASP A 160 -1.70 -1.40 4.69
C ASP A 160 -0.93 -0.09 4.51
N PHE A 161 -1.53 0.90 3.86
CA PHE A 161 -0.96 2.23 3.68
C PHE A 161 -1.56 3.17 4.72
N SER A 162 -0.76 3.64 5.67
CA SER A 162 -1.21 4.69 6.59
C SER A 162 -1.67 5.89 5.79
N LEU A 163 -2.81 6.49 6.16
CA LEU A 163 -3.27 7.70 5.47
C LEU A 163 -2.15 8.74 5.46
N ASP A 164 -1.46 8.99 6.57
CA ASP A 164 -0.33 9.92 6.70
C ASP A 164 0.82 9.70 5.70
N SER A 165 0.96 8.46 5.19
CA SER A 165 2.03 8.11 4.24
C SER A 165 1.66 8.39 2.78
N ILE A 166 0.39 8.60 2.46
CA ILE A 166 -0.08 8.76 1.07
C ILE A 166 0.12 10.21 0.66
N ALA A 167 0.94 10.49 -0.34
CA ALA A 167 1.09 11.84 -0.89
C ALA A 167 0.07 12.13 -2.00
N ILE A 168 -0.24 11.11 -2.80
CA ILE A 168 -1.17 11.21 -3.94
C ILE A 168 -2.01 9.94 -4.01
N ILE A 169 -3.31 10.08 -4.30
CA ILE A 169 -4.15 8.99 -4.77
C ILE A 169 -4.89 9.42 -6.04
N VAL A 170 -4.87 8.59 -7.07
CA VAL A 170 -5.63 8.78 -8.30
C VAL A 170 -6.72 7.73 -8.35
N HIS A 171 -7.97 8.20 -8.32
CA HIS A 171 -9.17 7.37 -8.35
C HIS A 171 -10.25 8.08 -9.17
N ASP A 172 -11.01 7.31 -9.97
CA ASP A 172 -12.08 7.84 -10.84
C ASP A 172 -11.67 9.07 -11.66
N LYS A 173 -10.50 8.97 -12.31
CA LYS A 173 -9.89 10.02 -13.15
C LYS A 173 -9.62 11.35 -12.42
N THR A 174 -9.67 11.33 -11.09
CA THR A 174 -9.34 12.46 -10.23
C THR A 174 -8.04 12.16 -9.49
N GLU A 175 -7.10 13.08 -9.57
CA GLU A 175 -5.86 13.07 -8.80
C GLU A 175 -6.07 13.89 -7.52
N TYR A 176 -5.91 13.24 -6.38
CA TYR A 176 -6.02 13.86 -5.08
C TYR A 176 -4.62 14.05 -4.50
N LEU A 177 -4.22 15.29 -4.30
CA LEU A 177 -2.97 15.69 -3.65
C LEU A 177 -3.24 15.88 -2.15
N LEU A 178 -2.46 15.21 -1.31
CA LEU A 178 -2.68 15.23 0.14
C LEU A 178 -1.78 16.27 0.80
N SER A 179 -2.40 17.19 1.53
CA SER A 179 -1.75 18.22 2.37
C SER A 179 -1.90 17.93 3.85
#